data_AF-A0A7R9ZY16-F1
#
_entry.id   AF-A0A7R9ZY16-F1
#
_cell.length_a   1.000
_cell.length_b   1.000
_cell.length_c   1.000
_cell.angle_alpha   90.00
_cell.angle_beta   90.00
_cell.angle_gamma   90.00
#
_symmetry.space_group_name_H-M   'P 1'
#
loop_
_entity.id
_entity.type
_entity.pdbx_description
1 polymer ?
#
loop_
_entity_poly.entity_id
_entity_poly.type
_entity_poly.pdbx_seq_one_letter_code
_entity_poly.pdbx_strand_id
1 'polypeptide(L)'
;VESCNSQACSADQVRDCVLSKWSEWGPCDSDDQQKRRRKIDLQPLYDGIPCNGSLHEVRPCTIAIDCIVSPWAAWDECDKSCDGGQQQRQRQVVRNPRNNGKHCPKDLVSIRGCNNEPCPSNVSCEVDAWASWGACSATCGAGYQVRKRSVTKRLSHCGEGCHGNLTEAKQCSDLPSCGGCKSC
;
A
#
# COMPACT_ATOMS: atom_id res chain seq x y z
N VAL A 1 24.79 85.98 1.84
CA VAL A 1 23.67 85.01 1.67
C VAL A 1 23.25 85.14 0.22
N GLU A 2 23.78 84.28 -0.65
CA GLU A 2 23.43 84.32 -2.06
C GLU A 2 21.98 83.90 -2.23
N SER A 3 21.22 84.75 -2.89
CA SER A 3 19.81 84.60 -3.16
C SER A 3 19.57 83.36 -4.02
N CYS A 4 18.62 82.51 -3.61
CA CYS A 4 18.10 81.44 -4.44
C CYS A 4 17.56 82.01 -5.77
N ASN A 5 17.80 81.30 -6.88
CA ASN A 5 17.40 81.66 -8.23
C ASN A 5 15.93 82.13 -8.27
N SER A 6 15.71 83.38 -8.68
CA SER A 6 14.39 84.05 -8.70
C SER A 6 13.66 83.90 -10.05
N GLN A 7 14.11 83.00 -10.93
CA GLN A 7 13.37 82.70 -12.15
C GLN A 7 12.10 81.92 -11.81
N ALA A 8 10.95 82.44 -12.26
CA ALA A 8 9.69 81.72 -12.20
C ALA A 8 9.83 80.37 -12.92
N CYS A 9 9.48 79.27 -12.24
CA CYS A 9 9.37 77.96 -12.87
C CYS A 9 8.37 78.07 -14.03
N SER A 10 8.83 77.81 -15.25
CA SER A 10 7.96 77.88 -16.43
C SER A 10 6.89 76.79 -16.32
N ALA A 11 5.61 77.18 -16.34
CA ALA A 11 4.47 76.27 -16.31
C ALA A 11 4.45 75.27 -17.49
N ASP A 12 5.29 75.52 -18.51
CA ASP A 12 5.45 74.67 -19.70
C ASP A 12 6.33 73.42 -19.47
N GLN A 13 6.94 73.29 -18.28
CA GLN A 13 7.80 72.14 -17.94
C GLN A 13 7.14 71.13 -17.00
N VAL A 14 5.86 71.32 -16.68
CA VAL A 14 5.09 70.35 -15.89
C VAL A 14 5.01 69.05 -16.66
N ARG A 15 5.45 67.96 -16.02
CA ARG A 15 5.40 66.63 -16.62
C ARG A 15 4.76 65.67 -15.63
N ASP A 16 3.74 64.98 -16.11
CA ASP A 16 3.10 63.92 -15.34
C ASP A 16 3.93 62.65 -15.36
N CYS A 17 3.77 61.86 -14.31
CA CYS A 17 4.44 60.58 -14.19
C CYS A 17 3.92 59.57 -15.23
N VAL A 18 4.82 58.86 -15.89
CA VAL A 18 4.46 57.81 -16.87
C VAL A 18 4.96 56.46 -16.39
N LEU A 19 4.05 55.50 -16.27
CA LEU A 19 4.39 54.11 -15.99
C LEU A 19 4.75 53.38 -17.29
N SER A 20 5.79 52.55 -17.22
CA SER A 20 6.19 51.69 -18.34
C SER A 20 5.10 50.66 -18.65
N LYS A 21 5.23 50.02 -19.82
CA LYS A 21 4.50 48.77 -20.08
C LYS A 21 4.87 47.73 -19.02
N TRP A 22 3.92 46.84 -18.74
CA TRP A 22 4.16 45.67 -17.91
C TRP A 22 5.16 44.73 -18.57
N SER A 23 5.98 44.07 -17.75
CA SER A 23 6.72 42.89 -18.20
C SER A 23 5.77 41.75 -18.54
N GLU A 24 6.26 40.79 -19.30
CA GLU A 24 5.64 39.47 -19.37
C GLU A 24 5.51 38.87 -17.98
N TRP A 25 4.53 37.98 -17.83
CA TRP A 25 4.34 37.23 -16.59
C TRP A 25 5.52 36.29 -16.37
N GLY A 26 6.05 36.30 -15.14
CA GLY A 26 7.09 35.36 -14.73
C GLY A 26 6.59 33.92 -14.64
N PRO A 27 7.51 32.96 -14.40
CA PRO A 27 7.15 31.58 -14.13
C PRO A 27 6.30 31.47 -12.86
N CYS A 28 5.63 30.33 -12.69
CA CYS A 28 4.91 30.06 -11.45
C CYS A 28 5.88 29.76 -10.32
N ASP A 29 5.66 30.38 -9.16
CA ASP A 29 6.45 30.16 -7.96
C ASP A 29 5.90 28.99 -7.11
N SER A 30 6.52 28.77 -5.95
CA SER A 30 6.13 27.72 -5.01
C SER A 30 4.70 27.87 -4.49
N ASP A 31 4.18 29.10 -4.50
CA ASP A 31 2.86 29.46 -3.98
C ASP A 31 1.79 29.44 -5.08
N ASP A 32 2.13 28.89 -6.26
CA ASP A 32 1.29 28.77 -7.43
C ASP A 32 0.82 30.14 -7.96
N GLN A 33 1.73 31.12 -7.95
CA GLN A 33 1.48 32.48 -8.43
C GLN A 33 2.45 32.87 -9.54
N GLN A 34 1.96 33.71 -10.45
CA GLN A 34 2.80 34.43 -11.41
C GLN A 34 2.89 35.90 -10.99
N LYS A 35 4.07 36.47 -11.19
CA LYS A 35 4.36 37.87 -10.85
C LYS A 35 4.87 38.61 -12.08
N ARG A 36 4.45 39.86 -12.24
CA ARG A 36 5.00 40.78 -13.24
C ARG A 36 5.25 42.14 -12.64
N ARG A 37 6.09 42.93 -13.30
CA ARG A 37 6.48 44.27 -12.83
C ARG A 37 6.43 45.29 -13.94
N ARG A 38 6.24 46.55 -13.57
CA ARG A 38 6.48 47.73 -14.40
C ARG A 38 7.28 48.75 -13.61
N LYS A 39 7.83 49.74 -14.29
CA LYS A 39 8.63 50.79 -13.66
C LYS A 39 7.99 52.15 -13.91
N ILE A 40 8.44 53.14 -13.15
CA ILE A 40 8.23 54.54 -13.52
C ILE A 40 9.23 54.84 -14.62
N ASP A 41 8.71 55.11 -15.82
CA ASP A 41 9.50 55.44 -17.00
C ASP A 41 9.86 56.93 -17.00
N LEU A 42 8.90 57.77 -16.59
CA LEU A 42 9.11 59.21 -16.39
C LEU A 42 8.61 59.62 -15.01
N GLN A 43 9.48 60.28 -14.24
CA GLN A 43 9.13 60.87 -12.95
C GLN A 43 8.31 62.16 -13.13
N PRO A 44 7.38 62.46 -12.22
CA PRO A 44 6.67 63.74 -12.24
C PRO A 44 7.65 64.89 -11.98
N LEU A 45 7.41 66.04 -12.61
CA LEU A 45 8.24 67.24 -12.45
C LEU A 45 7.37 68.46 -12.16
N TYR A 46 7.82 69.32 -11.25
CA TYR A 46 7.08 70.46 -10.71
C TYR A 46 5.72 70.02 -10.16
N ASP A 47 4.63 70.68 -10.55
CA ASP A 47 3.27 70.36 -10.11
C ASP A 47 2.61 69.20 -10.89
N GLY A 48 3.43 68.33 -11.50
CA GLY A 48 2.97 67.18 -12.28
C GLY A 48 2.35 66.08 -11.41
N ILE A 49 1.40 65.35 -11.99
CA ILE A 49 0.64 64.31 -11.27
C ILE A 49 1.54 63.09 -11.00
N PRO A 50 1.62 62.60 -9.75
CA PRO A 50 2.38 61.40 -9.43
C PRO A 50 1.72 60.15 -10.02
N CYS A 51 2.52 59.12 -10.30
CA CYS A 51 1.99 57.86 -10.82
C CYS A 51 1.05 57.24 -9.78
N ASN A 52 -0.15 56.88 -10.22
CA ASN A 52 -1.09 56.12 -9.41
C ASN A 52 -1.13 54.64 -9.87
N GLY A 53 -1.20 53.74 -8.91
CA GLY A 53 -1.29 52.29 -9.13
C GLY A 53 0.00 51.51 -8.82
N SER A 54 -0.14 50.19 -8.77
CA SER A 54 0.95 49.30 -8.35
C SER A 54 2.05 49.16 -9.41
N LEU A 55 3.29 48.95 -8.96
CA LEU A 55 4.43 48.55 -9.78
C LEU A 55 4.57 47.03 -9.91
N HIS A 56 3.80 46.27 -9.11
CA HIS A 56 3.81 44.81 -9.07
C HIS A 56 2.40 44.27 -9.19
N GLU A 57 2.26 43.16 -9.90
CA GLU A 57 0.99 42.45 -10.01
C GLU A 57 1.23 40.96 -9.81
N VAL A 58 0.28 40.32 -9.15
CA VAL A 58 0.29 38.91 -8.81
C VAL A 58 -1.01 38.31 -9.31
N ARG A 59 -0.93 37.13 -9.91
CA ARG A 59 -2.10 36.34 -10.28
C ARG A 59 -1.89 34.86 -9.97
N PRO A 60 -2.97 34.07 -9.85
CA PRO A 60 -2.85 32.61 -9.81
C PRO A 60 -2.14 32.08 -11.05
N CYS A 61 -1.34 31.04 -10.88
CA CYS A 61 -0.74 30.31 -11.98
C CYS A 61 -1.83 29.66 -12.83
N THR A 62 -1.69 29.78 -14.15
CA THR A 62 -2.61 29.14 -15.11
C THR A 62 -1.93 28.02 -15.92
N ILE A 63 -0.66 27.72 -15.61
CA ILE A 63 0.11 26.70 -16.32
C ILE A 63 -0.31 25.33 -15.78
N ALA A 64 -0.97 24.55 -16.64
CA ALA A 64 -1.38 23.19 -16.33
C ALA A 64 -0.17 22.29 -16.06
N ILE A 65 -0.23 21.57 -14.95
CA ILE A 65 0.80 20.59 -14.58
C ILE A 65 0.14 19.23 -14.53
N ASP A 66 0.52 18.36 -15.45
CA ASP A 66 0.03 16.99 -15.50
C ASP A 66 0.63 16.16 -14.35
N CYS A 67 -0.16 15.18 -13.91
CA CYS A 67 0.32 14.15 -13.00
C CYS A 67 1.45 13.34 -13.62
N ILE A 68 2.45 13.02 -12.80
CA ILE A 68 3.52 12.09 -13.15
C ILE A 68 3.49 10.93 -12.15
N VAL A 69 3.52 9.70 -12.65
CA VAL A 69 3.67 8.48 -11.85
C VAL A 69 5.03 7.85 -12.09
N SER A 70 5.52 7.09 -11.12
CA SER A 70 6.77 6.34 -11.25
C SER A 70 6.62 5.19 -12.25
N PRO A 71 7.73 4.63 -12.75
CA PRO A 71 7.73 3.29 -13.31
C PRO A 71 7.14 2.28 -12.31
N TRP A 72 6.65 1.17 -12.84
CA TRP A 72 6.25 0.03 -12.01
C TRP A 72 7.46 -0.54 -11.26
N ALA A 73 7.25 -0.86 -9.98
CA ALA A 73 8.18 -1.70 -9.25
C ALA A 73 8.25 -3.11 -9.89
N ALA A 74 9.25 -3.87 -9.46
CA ALA A 74 9.28 -5.31 -9.72
C ALA A 74 8.01 -5.97 -9.15
N TRP A 75 7.68 -7.15 -9.68
CA TRP A 75 6.66 -7.97 -9.06
C TRP A 75 7.19 -8.55 -7.74
N ASP A 76 6.34 -8.54 -6.73
CA ASP A 76 6.58 -9.24 -5.47
C ASP A 76 6.61 -10.75 -5.70
N GLU A 77 7.06 -11.48 -4.69
CA GLU A 77 6.99 -12.95 -4.70
C GLU A 77 5.54 -13.43 -4.80
N CYS A 78 5.35 -14.59 -5.42
CA CYS A 78 4.02 -15.21 -5.51
C CYS A 78 3.58 -15.68 -4.12
N ASP A 79 2.33 -15.41 -3.76
CA ASP A 79 1.74 -15.82 -2.47
C ASP A 79 1.67 -17.35 -2.28
N LYS A 80 1.73 -18.11 -3.37
CA LYS A 80 1.77 -19.58 -3.38
C LYS A 80 2.88 -20.07 -4.30
N SER A 81 3.45 -21.21 -3.96
CA SER A 81 4.47 -21.88 -4.77
C SER A 81 3.92 -22.75 -5.90
N CYS A 82 2.63 -23.12 -5.85
CA CYS A 82 1.95 -24.01 -6.81
C CYS A 82 0.41 -23.87 -6.69
N ASP A 83 -0.35 -24.56 -7.54
CA ASP A 83 -1.83 -24.53 -7.62
C ASP A 83 -2.45 -23.13 -7.82
N GLY A 84 -1.69 -22.21 -8.42
CA GLY A 84 -2.16 -20.87 -8.78
C GLY A 84 -2.20 -19.91 -7.59
N GLY A 85 -1.26 -18.98 -7.59
CA GLY A 85 -1.16 -17.85 -6.68
C GLY A 85 -1.32 -16.49 -7.36
N GLN A 86 -1.12 -15.44 -6.58
CA GLN A 86 -1.11 -14.04 -7.01
C GLN A 86 0.19 -13.37 -6.60
N GLN A 87 0.65 -12.45 -7.44
CA GLN A 87 1.73 -11.53 -7.14
C GLN A 87 1.26 -10.12 -7.48
N GLN A 88 1.78 -9.15 -6.75
CA GLN A 88 1.44 -7.75 -6.87
C GLN A 88 2.66 -6.93 -7.31
N ARG A 89 2.42 -5.82 -7.98
CA ARG A 89 3.40 -4.73 -8.09
C ARG A 89 2.69 -3.40 -7.92
N GLN A 90 3.47 -2.38 -7.56
CA GLN A 90 2.97 -1.04 -7.32
C GLN A 90 3.82 0.04 -7.98
N ARG A 91 3.20 1.19 -8.25
CA ARG A 91 3.84 2.44 -8.66
C ARG A 91 3.25 3.59 -7.86
N GLN A 92 3.98 4.69 -7.77
CA GLN A 92 3.63 5.81 -6.90
C GLN A 92 3.38 7.08 -7.72
N VAL A 93 2.58 8.01 -7.19
CA VAL A 93 2.47 9.35 -7.74
C VAL A 93 3.72 10.14 -7.39
N VAL A 94 4.48 10.55 -8.40
CA VAL A 94 5.70 11.37 -8.26
C VAL A 94 5.34 12.85 -8.20
N ARG A 95 4.32 13.27 -8.94
CA ARG A 95 3.84 14.65 -8.96
C ARG A 95 2.33 14.68 -9.14
N ASN A 96 1.65 15.38 -8.23
CA ASN A 96 0.22 15.61 -8.33
C ASN A 96 -0.12 16.63 -9.43
N PRO A 97 -1.30 16.51 -10.06
CA PRO A 97 -1.73 17.48 -11.05
C PRO A 97 -2.05 18.84 -10.41
N ARG A 98 -1.85 19.93 -11.15
CA ARG A 98 -2.25 21.30 -10.77
C ARG A 98 -2.82 22.06 -11.95
N ASN A 99 -3.57 23.14 -11.68
CA ASN A 99 -4.07 24.09 -12.68
C ASN A 99 -4.75 23.41 -13.86
N ASN A 100 -5.70 22.50 -13.56
CA ASN A 100 -6.45 21.72 -14.56
C ASN A 100 -5.59 20.78 -15.43
N GLY A 101 -4.41 20.37 -14.94
CA GLY A 101 -3.61 19.33 -15.56
C GLY A 101 -4.24 17.94 -15.45
N LYS A 102 -3.77 17.01 -16.28
CA LYS A 102 -4.30 15.64 -16.36
C LYS A 102 -4.16 14.90 -15.03
N HIS A 103 -5.27 14.32 -14.57
CA HIS A 103 -5.30 13.50 -13.36
C HIS A 103 -4.41 12.26 -13.45
N CYS A 104 -3.95 11.79 -12.29
CA CYS A 104 -3.20 10.55 -12.19
C CYS A 104 -4.06 9.35 -12.60
N PRO A 105 -3.46 8.31 -13.20
CA PRO A 105 -4.12 7.01 -13.34
C PRO A 105 -4.55 6.49 -11.96
N LYS A 106 -5.71 5.81 -11.90
CA LYS A 106 -6.23 5.20 -10.68
C LYS A 106 -5.53 3.87 -10.36
N ASP A 107 -5.03 3.20 -11.38
CA ASP A 107 -4.29 1.94 -11.30
C ASP A 107 -2.84 2.18 -10.86
N LEU A 108 -2.66 2.32 -9.56
CA LEU A 108 -1.34 2.37 -8.91
C LEU A 108 -0.86 1.00 -8.45
N VAL A 109 -1.75 0.01 -8.46
CA VAL A 109 -1.50 -1.38 -8.08
C VAL A 109 -1.93 -2.29 -9.22
N SER A 110 -1.12 -3.31 -9.51
CA SER A 110 -1.41 -4.32 -10.53
C SER A 110 -1.21 -5.70 -9.91
N ILE A 111 -2.17 -6.59 -10.14
CA ILE A 111 -2.17 -7.97 -9.63
C ILE A 111 -2.20 -8.91 -10.83
N ARG A 112 -1.44 -10.00 -10.77
CA ARG A 112 -1.49 -11.08 -11.77
C ARG A 112 -1.36 -12.45 -11.12
N GLY A 113 -1.84 -13.47 -11.83
CA GLY A 113 -1.63 -14.86 -11.46
C GLY A 113 -0.16 -15.30 -11.61
N CYS A 114 0.24 -16.28 -10.81
CA CYS A 114 1.54 -16.95 -10.86
C CYS A 114 1.45 -18.40 -10.40
N ASN A 115 2.49 -19.18 -10.67
CA ASN A 115 2.67 -20.54 -10.15
C ASN A 115 1.43 -21.44 -10.37
N ASN A 116 0.94 -21.47 -11.60
CA ASN A 116 -0.23 -22.28 -11.99
C ASN A 116 0.07 -23.79 -12.10
N GLU A 117 1.34 -24.18 -11.94
CA GLU A 117 1.71 -25.58 -11.96
C GLU A 117 1.12 -26.30 -10.76
N PRO A 118 0.63 -27.54 -10.96
CA PRO A 118 0.01 -28.29 -9.88
C PRO A 118 1.01 -28.54 -8.75
N CYS A 119 0.53 -28.45 -7.51
CA CYS A 119 1.33 -28.85 -6.36
C CYS A 119 1.67 -30.35 -6.44
N PRO A 120 2.78 -30.79 -5.81
CA PRO A 120 3.04 -32.20 -5.60
C PRO A 120 1.80 -32.88 -5.01
N SER A 121 1.41 -34.02 -5.56
CA SER A 121 0.13 -34.69 -5.29
C SER A 121 -0.23 -34.71 -3.80
N ASN A 122 -1.43 -34.21 -3.47
CA ASN A 122 -1.98 -34.29 -2.12
C ASN A 122 -2.04 -35.76 -1.70
N VAL A 123 -1.35 -36.08 -0.62
CA VAL A 123 -1.38 -37.41 -0.02
C VAL A 123 -2.32 -37.33 1.17
N SER A 124 -3.44 -38.05 1.10
CA SER A 124 -4.29 -38.28 2.28
C SER A 124 -3.67 -39.32 3.20
N CYS A 125 -4.00 -39.21 4.47
CA CYS A 125 -3.50 -40.09 5.51
C CYS A 125 -4.10 -41.51 5.36
N GLU A 126 -3.26 -42.54 5.42
CA GLU A 126 -3.69 -43.94 5.35
C GLU A 126 -3.29 -44.67 6.63
N VAL A 127 -4.16 -45.55 7.13
CA VAL A 127 -3.92 -46.41 8.29
C VAL A 127 -3.93 -47.88 7.87
N ASP A 128 -3.14 -48.71 8.52
CA ASP A 128 -3.15 -50.16 8.29
C ASP A 128 -4.42 -50.84 8.86
N ALA A 129 -4.54 -52.13 8.52
CA ALA A 129 -5.51 -53.00 9.16
C ALA A 129 -5.16 -53.19 10.64
N TRP A 130 -6.20 -53.37 11.47
CA TRP A 130 -6.01 -53.66 12.89
C TRP A 130 -5.13 -54.87 13.13
N ALA A 131 -4.17 -54.73 14.04
CA ALA A 131 -3.48 -55.88 14.61
C ALA A 131 -4.47 -56.83 15.32
N SER A 132 -4.06 -58.08 15.50
CA SER A 132 -4.79 -59.03 16.33
C SER A 132 -4.98 -58.49 17.75
N TRP A 133 -6.07 -58.92 18.40
CA TRP A 133 -6.32 -58.58 19.81
C TRP A 133 -5.19 -59.11 20.69
N GLY A 134 -4.69 -58.24 21.58
CA GLY A 134 -3.73 -58.64 22.61
C GLY A 134 -4.33 -59.59 23.65
N ALA A 135 -3.46 -60.10 24.51
CA ALA A 135 -3.89 -60.89 25.67
C ALA A 135 -4.81 -60.07 26.58
N CYS A 136 -5.63 -60.76 27.37
CA CYS A 136 -6.46 -60.08 28.36
C CYS A 136 -5.61 -59.45 29.45
N SER A 137 -5.97 -58.23 29.88
CA SER A 137 -5.28 -57.52 30.96
C SER A 137 -5.38 -58.22 32.32
N ALA A 138 -6.33 -59.15 32.47
CA ALA A 138 -6.55 -59.93 33.68
C ALA A 138 -6.77 -61.40 33.31
N THR A 139 -6.40 -62.31 34.22
CA THR A 139 -6.61 -63.75 34.07
C THR A 139 -7.91 -64.23 34.73
N CYS A 140 -8.56 -63.38 35.52
CA CYS A 140 -9.83 -63.65 36.18
C CYS A 140 -10.63 -62.33 36.34
N GLY A 141 -11.93 -62.43 36.60
CA GLY A 141 -12.80 -61.27 36.84
C GLY A 141 -13.05 -60.44 35.59
N ALA A 142 -12.95 -59.11 35.70
CA ALA A 142 -13.10 -58.21 34.56
C ALA A 142 -11.73 -57.80 34.00
N GLY A 143 -11.56 -57.92 32.69
CA GLY A 143 -10.36 -57.48 31.98
C GLY A 143 -10.69 -56.96 30.59
N TYR A 144 -9.70 -56.33 29.94
CA TYR A 144 -9.84 -55.80 28.59
C TYR A 144 -8.72 -56.33 27.68
N GLN A 145 -9.06 -56.52 26.41
CA GLN A 145 -8.10 -56.71 25.33
C GLN A 145 -7.96 -55.39 24.56
N VAL A 146 -6.75 -55.10 24.12
CA VAL A 146 -6.45 -53.93 23.31
C VAL A 146 -5.87 -54.39 21.97
N ARG A 147 -6.29 -53.74 20.89
CA ARG A 147 -5.64 -53.82 19.59
C ARG A 147 -5.24 -52.43 19.11
N LYS A 148 -4.22 -52.37 18.26
CA LYS A 148 -3.67 -51.13 17.70
C LYS A 148 -3.55 -51.24 16.19
N ARG A 149 -3.58 -50.08 15.54
CA ARG A 149 -3.28 -49.88 14.12
C ARG A 149 -2.39 -48.64 13.99
N SER A 150 -1.59 -48.55 12.93
CA SER A 150 -0.62 -47.47 12.71
C SER A 150 -0.94 -46.70 11.44
N VAL A 151 -0.48 -45.44 11.42
CA VAL A 151 -0.50 -44.62 10.21
C VAL A 151 0.60 -45.11 9.27
N THR A 152 0.22 -45.62 8.10
CA THR A 152 1.15 -46.09 7.05
C THR A 152 1.58 -44.95 6.14
N LYS A 153 0.72 -43.95 5.97
CA LYS A 153 0.99 -42.79 5.12
C LYS A 153 0.52 -41.54 5.85
N ARG A 154 1.45 -40.61 6.07
CA ARG A 154 1.12 -39.30 6.66
C ARG A 154 0.54 -38.39 5.60
N LEU A 155 -0.38 -37.52 6.00
CA LEU A 155 -0.88 -36.47 5.11
C LEU A 155 0.27 -35.52 4.71
N SER A 156 0.21 -34.99 3.49
CA SER A 156 1.09 -33.91 3.03
C SER A 156 0.28 -32.84 2.31
N HIS A 157 0.73 -31.60 2.38
CA HIS A 157 0.04 -30.44 1.79
C HIS A 157 -1.40 -30.35 2.30
N CYS A 158 -2.39 -30.44 1.40
CA CYS A 158 -3.81 -30.28 1.70
C CYS A 158 -4.55 -31.64 1.78
N GLY A 159 -3.84 -32.75 1.96
CA GLY A 159 -4.45 -34.07 2.10
C GLY A 159 -5.28 -34.24 3.38
N GLU A 160 -6.28 -35.13 3.33
CA GLU A 160 -7.17 -35.40 4.46
C GLU A 160 -6.42 -36.10 5.61
N GLY A 161 -6.75 -35.74 6.86
CA GLY A 161 -6.19 -36.35 8.06
C GLY A 161 -6.65 -37.79 8.27
N CYS A 162 -5.94 -38.54 9.11
CA CYS A 162 -6.37 -39.89 9.46
C CYS A 162 -7.61 -39.81 10.36
N HIS A 163 -8.72 -40.40 9.90
CA HIS A 163 -9.97 -40.46 10.66
C HIS A 163 -10.11 -41.77 11.45
N GLY A 164 -10.64 -41.66 12.66
CA GLY A 164 -10.90 -42.78 13.57
C GLY A 164 -9.75 -43.12 14.52
N ASN A 165 -10.05 -43.95 15.51
CA ASN A 165 -9.10 -44.27 16.59
C ASN A 165 -7.97 -45.18 16.10
N LEU A 166 -6.75 -44.99 16.62
CA LEU A 166 -5.60 -45.88 16.38
C LEU A 166 -5.50 -47.00 17.42
N THR A 167 -6.32 -46.94 18.46
CA THR A 167 -6.38 -47.93 19.54
C THR A 167 -7.84 -48.25 19.83
N GLU A 168 -8.12 -49.52 20.02
CA GLU A 168 -9.44 -50.02 20.37
C GLU A 168 -9.32 -51.00 21.52
N ALA A 169 -10.28 -50.94 22.45
CA ALA A 169 -10.36 -51.81 23.60
C ALA A 169 -11.73 -52.50 23.62
N LYS A 170 -11.73 -53.78 23.98
CA LYS A 170 -12.97 -54.53 24.25
C LYS A 170 -12.82 -55.30 25.55
N GLN A 171 -13.94 -55.59 26.20
CA GLN A 171 -13.95 -56.45 27.38
C GLN A 171 -13.61 -57.89 27.00
N CYS A 172 -12.88 -58.59 27.87
CA CYS A 172 -12.59 -60.01 27.70
C CYS A 172 -13.86 -60.83 27.95
N SER A 173 -14.12 -61.79 27.07
CA SER A 173 -15.18 -62.79 27.25
C SER A 173 -14.61 -63.97 28.04
N ASP A 174 -15.44 -64.55 28.91
CA ASP A 174 -15.21 -65.85 29.56
C ASP A 174 -14.00 -65.91 30.53
N LEU A 175 -13.74 -64.84 31.27
CA LEU A 175 -12.78 -64.89 32.37
C LEU A 175 -13.39 -65.61 33.60
N PRO A 176 -12.65 -66.52 34.26
CA PRO A 176 -13.11 -67.14 35.49
C PRO A 176 -13.28 -66.10 36.59
N SER A 177 -14.24 -66.30 37.50
CA SER A 177 -14.37 -65.43 38.69
C SER A 177 -13.08 -65.48 39.51
N CYS A 178 -12.53 -64.31 39.87
CA CYS A 178 -11.37 -64.28 40.75
C CYS A 178 -11.77 -64.88 42.10
N GLY A 179 -11.13 -65.99 42.47
CA GLY A 179 -11.30 -66.56 43.80
C GLY A 179 -10.93 -65.51 44.84
N GLY A 180 -11.89 -65.13 45.68
CA GLY A 180 -11.67 -64.13 46.72
C GLY A 180 -10.51 -64.53 47.62
N CYS A 181 -9.77 -63.53 48.12
CA CYS A 181 -8.88 -63.73 49.25
C CYS A 181 -9.71 -64.38 50.37
N LYS A 182 -9.38 -65.63 50.74
CA LYS A 182 -9.85 -66.16 52.02
C LYS A 182 -9.21 -65.26 53.06
N SER A 183 -10.01 -64.40 53.69
CA SER A 183 -9.60 -63.67 54.89
C SER A 183 -9.06 -64.70 55.87
N CYS A 184 -7.78 -64.54 56.24
CA CYS A 184 -7.15 -65.31 57.31
C CYS A 184 -7.83 -65.01 58.64
#